data_AF-A0A3G3MFK5-F1
#
_entry.id   AF-A0A3G3MFK5-F1
#
_cell.length_a   1.000
_cell.length_b   1.000
_cell.length_c   1.000
_cell.angle_alpha   90.00
_cell.angle_beta   90.00
_cell.angle_gamma   90.00
#
_symmetry.space_group_name_H-M   'P 1'
#
loop_
_entity.id
_entity.type
_entity.pdbx_description
1 polymer ?
#
loop_
_entity_poly.entity_id
_entity_poly.type
_entity_poly.pdbx_seq_one_letter_code
_entity_poly.pdbx_strand_id
1 'polypeptide(L)'
;MIFRDYFIITIKNGFIVCSYFRYSEKDNCKYCQIDFSSCYIEKLLFLISRHSALSKSISFSHAFYLGKEIYKAQLSIILFQSYVQS
;
A
#
# COMPACT_ATOMS: atom_id res chain seq x y z
N MET A 1 22.23 -3.87 5.68
CA MET A 1 21.29 -4.90 5.20
C MET A 1 20.38 -4.21 4.21
N ILE A 2 20.38 -4.61 2.94
CA ILE A 2 19.55 -3.96 1.91
C ILE A 2 18.19 -4.65 1.94
N PHE A 3 17.16 -3.89 2.33
CA PHE A 3 15.78 -4.30 2.23
C PHE A 3 15.17 -3.62 1.01
N ARG A 4 14.40 -4.37 0.23
CA ARG A 4 13.56 -3.80 -0.83
C ARG A 4 12.12 -3.86 -0.36
N ASP A 5 11.54 -2.67 -0.26
CA ASP A 5 10.17 -2.45 0.17
C ASP A 5 9.36 -1.98 -1.04
N TYR A 6 8.20 -2.57 -1.29
CA TYR A 6 7.28 -2.11 -2.34
C TYR A 6 5.82 -2.33 -1.96
N PHE A 7 4.93 -1.67 -2.70
CA PHE A 7 3.49 -1.71 -2.46
C PHE A 7 2.74 -2.04 -3.73
N ILE A 8 1.68 -2.82 -3.57
CA ILE A 8 0.69 -3.05 -4.62
C ILE A 8 -0.66 -2.61 -4.08
N ILE A 9 -1.36 -1.78 -4.83
CA ILE A 9 -2.74 -1.39 -4.56
C ILE A 9 -3.64 -2.15 -5.52
N THR A 10 -4.72 -2.71 -5.00
CA THR A 10 -5.76 -3.34 -5.80
C THR A 10 -7.14 -2.96 -5.25
N ILE A 11 -8.16 -3.10 -6.08
CA ILE A 11 -9.55 -2.96 -5.66
C ILE A 11 -10.20 -4.33 -5.72
N LYS A 12 -10.81 -4.76 -4.62
CA LYS A 12 -11.57 -6.02 -4.54
C LYS A 12 -12.93 -5.76 -3.90
N ASN A 13 -14.02 -6.01 -4.63
CA ASN A 13 -15.39 -5.86 -4.13
C ASN A 13 -15.66 -4.49 -3.46
N GLY A 14 -15.12 -3.41 -4.00
CA GLY A 14 -15.26 -2.05 -3.44
C GLY A 14 -14.35 -1.75 -2.24
N PHE A 15 -13.46 -2.67 -1.87
CA PHE A 15 -12.40 -2.42 -0.89
C PHE A 15 -11.10 -2.07 -1.61
N ILE A 16 -10.40 -1.05 -1.11
CA ILE A 16 -9.01 -0.79 -1.49
C ILE A 16 -8.15 -1.71 -0.63
N VAL A 17 -7.28 -2.47 -1.28
CA VAL A 17 -6.30 -3.35 -0.64
C VAL A 17 -4.91 -2.83 -0.99
N CYS A 18 -4.17 -2.40 0.03
CA CYS A 18 -2.76 -2.01 -0.04
C CYS A 18 -1.91 -3.16 0.52
N SER A 19 -1.26 -3.90 -0.37
CA SER A 19 -0.34 -4.98 -0.04
C SER A 19 1.07 -4.42 0.07
N TYR A 20 1.64 -4.47 1.28
CA TYR A 20 3.01 -4.12 1.55
C TYR A 20 3.89 -5.36 1.51
N PHE A 21 5.03 -5.25 0.84
CA PHE A 21 6.00 -6.32 0.70
C PHE A 21 7.37 -5.87 1.15
N ARG A 22 8.00 -6.68 2.00
CA ARG A 22 9.40 -6.52 2.38
C ARG A 22 10.19 -7.75 1.96
N TYR A 23 11.26 -7.51 1.20
CA TYR A 23 12.20 -8.52 0.74
C TYR A 23 13.60 -8.27 1.31
N SER A 24 14.25 -9.34 1.76
CA SER A 24 15.66 -9.35 2.17
C SER A 24 16.50 -10.16 1.19
N GLU A 25 17.51 -9.53 0.59
CA GLU A 25 18.44 -10.18 -0.34
C GLU A 25 19.35 -11.23 0.32
N LYS A 26 19.57 -11.15 1.64
CA LYS A 26 20.51 -12.03 2.36
C LYS A 26 19.89 -13.35 2.83
N ASP A 27 18.58 -13.37 3.10
CA ASP A 27 17.94 -14.46 3.82
C ASP A 27 17.18 -15.45 2.93
N ASN A 28 17.39 -15.43 1.59
CA ASN A 28 16.77 -16.36 0.63
C ASN A 28 15.33 -16.76 1.06
N CYS A 29 14.38 -15.81 1.00
CA CYS A 29 12.92 -16.04 1.07
C CYS A 29 12.14 -15.67 2.35
N LYS A 30 12.54 -14.68 3.17
CA LYS A 30 11.57 -14.07 4.10
C LYS A 30 10.79 -12.94 3.42
N TYR A 31 9.80 -13.34 2.63
CA TYR A 31 8.78 -12.45 2.08
C TYR A 31 7.75 -12.17 3.17
N CYS A 32 7.75 -10.95 3.71
CA CYS A 32 6.68 -10.53 4.60
C CYS A 32 5.69 -9.68 3.80
N GLN A 33 4.50 -10.25 3.56
CA GLN A 33 3.36 -9.53 3.01
C GLN A 33 2.42 -9.12 4.12
N ILE A 34 2.00 -7.86 4.12
CA ILE A 34 0.94 -7.35 4.99
C ILE A 34 -0.09 -6.66 4.11
N ASP A 35 -1.34 -7.11 4.18
CA ASP A 35 -2.45 -6.51 3.47
C ASP A 35 -3.23 -5.58 4.40
N PHE A 36 -3.28 -4.30 4.03
CA PHE A 36 -4.17 -3.32 4.64
C PHE A 36 -5.37 -3.14 3.73
N SER A 37 -6.57 -3.46 4.21
CA SER A 37 -7.80 -3.38 3.41
C SER A 37 -8.89 -2.58 4.10
N SER A 38 -9.55 -1.70 3.36
CA SER A 38 -10.71 -0.95 3.86
C SER A 38 -11.54 -0.39 2.71
N CYS A 39 -12.84 -0.20 2.95
CA CYS A 39 -13.74 0.57 2.08
C CYS A 39 -13.75 2.08 2.44
N TYR A 40 -13.09 2.46 3.53
CA TYR A 40 -12.90 3.84 3.98
C TYR A 40 -11.42 4.20 3.96
N ILE A 41 -11.05 5.26 3.22
CA ILE A 41 -9.67 5.71 3.07
C ILE A 41 -9.05 6.07 4.43
N GLU A 42 -9.80 6.71 5.31
CA GLU A 42 -9.27 7.20 6.59
C GLU A 42 -8.82 6.03 7.47
N LYS A 43 -9.60 4.94 7.46
CA LYS A 43 -9.24 3.69 8.15
C LYS A 43 -8.03 3.02 7.52
N LEU A 44 -7.93 3.02 6.19
CA LEU A 44 -6.78 2.45 5.48
C LEU A 44 -5.49 3.20 5.84
N LEU A 45 -5.52 4.52 5.76
CA LEU A 45 -4.39 5.38 6.09
C LEU A 45 -4.02 5.28 7.57
N PHE A 46 -5.02 5.20 8.45
CA PHE A 46 -4.79 4.93 9.87
C PHE A 46 -4.01 3.62 10.06
N LEU A 47 -4.47 2.51 9.49
CA LEU A 47 -3.79 1.22 9.59
C LEU A 47 -2.34 1.27 9.06
N ILE A 48 -2.14 1.89 7.89
CA ILE A 48 -0.80 2.06 7.29
C ILE A 48 0.10 2.88 8.23
N SER A 49 -0.40 3.98 8.80
CA SER A 49 0.37 4.84 9.72
C SER A 49 0.76 4.14 11.02
N ARG A 50 -0.02 3.16 11.48
CA ARG A 50 0.27 2.38 12.69
C ARG A 50 1.35 1.32 12.45
N HIS A 51 1.65 0.98 11.20
CA HIS A 51 2.71 0.04 10.89
C HIS A 51 4.08 0.74 10.94
N SER A 52 4.90 0.38 11.93
CA SER A 52 6.15 1.08 12.27
C SER A 52 7.17 1.14 11.13
N ALA A 53 7.25 0.09 10.32
CA ALA A 53 8.13 0.05 9.14
C ALA A 53 7.63 0.95 7.99
N LEU A 54 6.36 1.34 8.01
CA LEU A 54 5.83 2.28 7.03
C LEU A 54 5.91 3.70 7.55
N SER A 55 5.52 3.93 8.80
CA SER A 55 5.53 5.28 9.37
C SER A 55 6.92 5.85 9.63
N LYS A 56 7.95 5.01 9.84
CA LYS A 56 9.30 5.48 10.18
C LYS A 56 10.33 5.38 9.06
N SER A 57 10.13 4.51 8.08
CA SER A 57 11.14 4.24 7.03
C SER A 57 10.70 4.59 5.61
N ILE A 58 9.44 4.98 5.39
CA ILE A 58 9.03 5.46 4.07
C ILE A 58 9.61 6.86 3.82
N SER A 59 10.26 7.05 2.68
CA SER A 59 10.65 8.40 2.25
C SER A 59 9.40 9.22 1.91
N PHE A 60 9.49 10.55 2.02
CA PHE A 60 8.40 11.46 1.68
C PHE A 60 7.85 11.25 0.26
N SER A 61 8.72 11.05 -0.74
CA SER A 61 8.32 10.81 -2.13
C SER A 61 7.49 9.53 -2.28
N HIS A 62 7.91 8.43 -1.66
CA HIS A 62 7.15 7.18 -1.63
C HIS A 62 5.81 7.33 -0.88
N ALA A 63 5.76 8.11 0.20
CA ALA A 63 4.50 8.40 0.90
C ALA A 63 3.51 9.18 0.02
N PHE A 64 4.01 10.18 -0.71
CA PHE A 64 3.20 10.94 -1.69
C PHE A 64 2.71 10.07 -2.83
N TYR A 65 3.58 9.22 -3.37
CA TYR A 65 3.20 8.24 -4.39
C TYR A 65 2.09 7.31 -3.89
N LEU A 66 2.26 6.74 -2.70
CA LEU A 66 1.26 5.86 -2.09
C LEU A 66 -0.08 6.58 -1.90
N GLY A 67 -0.07 7.81 -1.39
CA GLY A 67 -1.27 8.63 -1.24
C GLY A 67 -1.98 8.90 -2.57
N LYS A 68 -1.22 9.23 -3.62
CA LYS A 68 -1.76 9.43 -4.98
C LYS A 68 -2.45 8.16 -5.50
N GLU A 69 -1.82 7.00 -5.35
CA GLU A 69 -2.38 5.75 -5.84
C GLU A 69 -3.62 5.30 -5.05
N ILE A 70 -3.63 5.48 -3.72
CA ILE A 70 -4.83 5.24 -2.89
C ILE A 70 -5.97 6.18 -3.31
N TYR A 71 -5.67 7.45 -3.56
CA TYR A 71 -6.67 8.42 -4.02
C TYR A 71 -7.23 8.06 -5.41
N LYS A 72 -6.37 7.66 -6.35
CA LYS A 72 -6.79 7.13 -7.66
C LYS A 72 -7.71 5.93 -7.51
N ALA A 73 -7.35 4.97 -6.66
CA ALA A 73 -8.20 3.79 -6.40
C ALA A 73 -9.58 4.18 -5.87
N GLN A 74 -9.66 5.14 -4.95
CA GLN A 74 -10.95 5.64 -4.45
C GLN A 74 -11.77 6.31 -5.54
N LEU A 75 -11.17 7.14 -6.38
CA LEU A 75 -11.85 7.73 -7.52
C LEU A 75 -12.37 6.66 -8.48
N SER A 76 -11.59 5.61 -8.73
CA SER A 76 -12.03 4.47 -9.55
C SER A 76 -13.27 3.78 -8.96
N ILE A 77 -13.35 3.63 -7.63
CA ILE A 77 -14.55 3.10 -6.96
C ILE A 77 -15.75 4.03 -7.17
N ILE A 78 -15.58 5.33 -6.91
CA ILE A 78 -16.67 6.32 -6.99
C ILE A 78 -17.20 6.47 -8.43
N LEU A 79 -16.30 6.46 -9.40
CA LEU A 79 -16.61 6.65 -10.82
C LEU A 79 -16.95 5.35 -11.55
N PHE A 80 -16.97 4.20 -10.85
CA PHE A 80 -17.19 2.88 -11.44
C PHE A 80 -16.21 2.54 -12.59
N GLN A 81 -14.94 2.94 -12.43
CA GLN A 81 -13.88 2.71 -13.39
C GLN A 81 -12.90 1.63 -12.92
N SER A 82 -12.20 1.01 -13.88
CA SER A 82 -11.09 0.10 -13.55
C SER A 82 -9.90 0.89 -13.02
N TYR A 83 -9.32 0.43 -11.90
CA TYR A 83 -8.08 0.98 -11.36
C TYR A 83 -6.87 0.25 -11.94
N VAL A 84 -5.84 1.02 -12.29
CA VAL A 84 -4.52 0.52 -12.67
C VAL A 84 -3.47 1.33 -11.92
N GLN A 85 -2.58 0.62 -11.22
CA GLN A 85 -1.42 1.21 -10.57
C GLN A 85 -0.37 1.56 -11.63
N SER A 86 0.22 2.75 -11.51
CA SER A 86 1.19 3.31 -12.47
C SER A 86 2.43 3.85 -11.76
#